data_AF-A0A958LWP5-F1
#
_entry.id   AF-A0A958LWP5-F1
#
_cell.length_a   1.000
_cell.length_b   1.000
_cell.length_c   1.000
_cell.angle_alpha   90.00
_cell.angle_beta   90.00
_cell.angle_gamma   90.00
#
_symmetry.space_group_name_H-M   'P 1'
#
loop_
_entity.id
_entity.type
_entity.pdbx_description
1 polymer ?
#
loop_
_entity_poly.entity_id
_entity_poly.type
_entity_poly.pdbx_seq_one_letter_code
_entity_poly.pdbx_strand_id
1 'polypeptide(L)'
;INPSTGDCDTGGVGTQQCLVLVKTGSDLSYLEGDFNGTSNLTELVGLEGFIDLFMINNSQLTGQGGSGIEGVGGGGQRFDGTTIAQTKIQNFNFAINSVVGYYKLYYQLEILNNSFGIVESSTSWRSKYVDISLVNNSGFGLVSSSWYVILQNIKAFNNTDYGVGIWGTGSVGKNILSVGNSTKGVDVSNSNSVLSNFTLVSNTTSGLVSSTCLSCLHDNILSSNNGTGIVVYSNAGVYSDIFLTENAKGIDFQSSSSGAEFKNNLFLGNTTNCTYTSIGANPGLTGVDCDNQNLSTATRTLGASALGYFKGKVTSEASNTHSTGVSVANAITDWLNFENFFRVWGNTASAVDLITMNKGACTGSNTCNIWDFGLSSSVSAIRNVHGSVINGATCPTSVQGDKVGLYQGTTPYLINATEIFGDRIGNDNGLCESNEECIFSPNIGAYQGEGDYTTTICQFENGVGSNAIVNVKMYAYPQ
;
A
#
# COMPACT_ATOMS: atom_id res chain seq x y z
N ILE A 1 -2.36 4.18 44.95
CA ILE A 1 -3.66 4.87 44.78
C ILE A 1 -4.49 4.67 46.04
N ASN A 2 -4.96 5.77 46.66
CA ASN A 2 -5.97 5.72 47.71
C ASN A 2 -7.37 5.58 47.05
N PRO A 3 -8.14 4.52 47.34
CA PRO A 3 -9.39 4.23 46.63
C PRO A 3 -10.53 5.25 46.86
N SER A 4 -10.37 6.23 47.77
CA SER A 4 -11.39 7.26 48.00
C SER A 4 -11.11 8.62 47.32
N THR A 5 -9.89 8.89 46.87
CA THR A 5 -9.54 10.21 46.30
C THR A 5 -8.95 10.16 44.90
N GLY A 6 -8.52 8.99 44.41
CA GLY A 6 -7.89 8.89 43.09
C GLY A 6 -6.51 9.55 42.98
N ASP A 7 -6.00 10.14 44.06
CA ASP A 7 -4.70 10.81 44.09
C ASP A 7 -3.53 9.83 44.27
N CYS A 8 -2.44 10.13 43.56
CA CYS A 8 -1.12 9.55 43.79
C CYS A 8 -0.42 10.37 44.89
N ASP A 9 -0.43 9.85 46.11
CA ASP A 9 0.23 10.49 47.27
C ASP A 9 1.76 10.49 47.07
N THR A 10 2.35 11.66 46.82
CA THR A 10 3.80 11.85 46.64
C THR A 10 4.45 12.33 47.93
N GLY A 11 4.69 11.40 48.86
CA GLY A 11 5.59 11.62 49.99
C GLY A 11 7.05 11.37 49.60
N GLY A 12 7.69 12.28 48.85
CA GLY A 12 9.14 12.23 48.61
C GLY A 12 9.62 12.89 47.31
N VAL A 13 10.73 13.62 47.41
CA VAL A 13 11.33 14.41 46.32
C VAL A 13 11.88 13.50 45.22
N GLY A 14 11.08 13.27 44.18
CA GLY A 14 11.47 12.62 42.94
C GLY A 14 10.30 12.66 41.98
N THR A 15 10.49 13.23 40.78
CA THR A 15 9.48 13.21 39.72
C THR A 15 9.26 11.77 39.26
N GLN A 16 8.16 11.15 39.70
CA GLN A 16 7.62 9.94 39.10
C GLN A 16 6.24 10.23 38.55
N GLN A 17 6.07 10.04 37.25
CA GLN A 17 4.77 10.04 36.60
C GLN A 17 4.22 8.61 36.66
N CYS A 18 2.98 8.45 37.11
CA CYS A 18 2.29 7.16 37.08
C CYS A 18 1.55 6.99 35.76
N LEU A 19 1.87 5.94 35.01
CA LEU A 19 1.02 5.45 33.92
C LEU A 19 -0.09 4.60 34.53
N VAL A 20 -1.33 5.08 34.49
CA VAL A 20 -2.50 4.30 34.89
C VAL A 20 -3.19 3.76 33.64
N LEU A 21 -3.05 2.46 33.37
CA LEU A 21 -3.90 1.75 32.42
C LEU A 21 -5.05 1.13 33.21
N VAL A 22 -6.23 1.75 33.16
CA VAL A 22 -7.46 1.16 33.72
C VAL A 22 -8.16 0.36 32.62
N LYS A 23 -8.30 -0.95 32.82
CA LYS A 23 -9.18 -1.80 32.01
C LYS A 23 -10.49 -1.99 32.76
N THR A 24 -11.59 -1.45 32.23
CA THR A 24 -12.96 -1.75 32.72
C THR A 24 -13.79 -2.32 31.57
N GLY A 25 -13.92 -3.65 31.50
CA GLY A 25 -14.76 -4.33 30.51
C GLY A 25 -14.09 -4.59 29.15
N SER A 26 -14.89 -4.65 28.09
CA SER A 26 -14.46 -4.87 26.70
C SER A 26 -13.92 -3.61 26.01
N ASP A 27 -14.14 -2.43 26.60
CA ASP A 27 -13.68 -1.16 26.05
C ASP A 27 -12.52 -0.61 26.89
N LEU A 28 -11.49 -0.08 26.22
CA LEU A 28 -10.43 0.67 26.85
C LEU A 28 -10.86 2.14 26.92
N SER A 29 -11.53 2.54 28.00
CA SER A 29 -11.86 3.95 28.23
C SER A 29 -10.68 4.66 28.89
N TYR A 30 -10.11 5.67 28.23
CA TYR A 30 -9.21 6.63 28.88
C TYR A 30 -10.04 7.69 29.62
N LEU A 31 -9.57 8.08 30.82
CA LEU A 31 -10.16 9.16 31.60
C LEU A 31 -9.65 10.50 31.05
N GLU A 32 -10.51 11.20 30.32
CA GLU A 32 -10.28 12.59 29.93
C GLU A 32 -10.36 13.48 31.18
N GLY A 33 -9.21 13.96 31.64
CA GLY A 33 -9.14 15.16 32.46
C GLY A 33 -9.10 16.36 31.52
N ASP A 34 -9.99 17.33 31.74
CA ASP A 34 -10.05 18.58 30.99
C ASP A 34 -8.76 19.40 31.25
N PHE A 35 -7.70 19.13 30.49
CA PHE A 35 -6.46 19.90 30.53
C PHE A 35 -6.57 21.07 29.55
N ASN A 36 -7.11 22.18 30.03
CA ASN A 36 -6.97 23.49 29.37
C ASN A 36 -5.50 23.97 29.44
N GLY A 37 -4.63 23.29 28.71
CA GLY A 37 -3.21 23.60 28.59
C GLY A 37 -2.59 22.80 27.45
N THR A 38 -1.65 23.40 26.74
CA THR A 38 -0.87 22.82 25.62
C THR A 38 0.02 21.65 26.07
N SER A 39 -0.55 20.57 26.58
CA SER A 39 0.19 19.36 26.96
C SER A 39 0.24 18.40 25.79
N ASN A 40 1.39 18.37 25.12
CA ASN A 40 1.83 17.18 24.39
C ASN A 40 1.84 16.01 25.38
N LEU A 41 1.43 14.82 24.92
CA LEU A 41 1.68 13.55 25.61
C LEU A 41 3.20 13.29 25.58
N THR A 42 3.91 14.00 26.44
CA THR A 42 5.37 13.97 26.53
C THR A 42 5.71 13.09 27.71
N GLU A 43 6.56 12.09 27.46
CA GLU A 43 7.29 11.30 28.45
C GLU A 43 6.61 10.01 28.95
N LEU A 44 7.01 8.89 28.34
CA LEU A 44 7.04 7.59 29.02
C LEU A 44 8.49 7.40 29.49
N VAL A 45 8.78 7.71 30.75
CA VAL A 45 10.08 7.39 31.34
C VAL A 45 10.13 5.89 31.59
N GLY A 46 10.69 5.15 30.65
CA GLY A 46 11.12 3.77 30.88
C GLY A 46 12.24 3.75 31.93
N LEU A 47 11.95 3.22 33.11
CA LEU A 47 12.97 2.73 34.04
C LEU A 47 13.85 1.72 33.31
N GLU A 48 15.17 1.78 33.51
CA GLU A 48 16.15 0.86 32.91
C GLU A 48 15.76 -0.60 33.18
N GLY A 49 15.08 -1.20 32.21
CA GLY A 49 14.54 -2.56 32.28
C GLY A 49 13.80 -2.82 30.98
N PHE A 50 14.22 -3.85 30.24
CA PHE A 50 13.69 -4.26 28.95
C PHE A 50 12.16 -4.35 28.96
N ILE A 51 11.48 -3.43 28.26
CA ILE A 51 10.07 -3.60 27.91
C ILE A 51 10.08 -4.25 26.53
N ASP A 52 9.78 -5.55 26.48
CA ASP A 52 9.92 -6.37 25.28
C ASP A 52 8.82 -6.16 24.23
N LEU A 53 7.69 -5.53 24.57
CA LEU A 53 6.57 -5.37 23.62
C LEU A 53 5.60 -4.25 23.98
N PHE A 54 5.37 -3.32 23.04
CA PHE A 54 4.27 -2.36 23.10
C PHE A 54 3.14 -2.82 22.17
N MET A 55 1.93 -3.00 22.71
CA MET A 55 0.75 -3.43 21.95
C MET A 55 -0.42 -2.47 22.14
N ILE A 56 -0.97 -1.98 21.03
CA ILE A 56 -2.29 -1.33 20.99
C ILE A 56 -3.19 -2.20 20.12
N ASN A 57 -4.35 -2.61 20.64
CA ASN A 57 -5.28 -3.48 19.92
C ASN A 57 -6.73 -3.07 20.21
N ASN A 58 -7.60 -3.16 19.19
CA ASN A 58 -9.04 -2.88 19.29
C ASN A 58 -9.36 -1.53 19.94
N SER A 59 -8.77 -0.47 19.40
CA SER A 59 -8.90 0.89 19.94
C SER A 59 -9.46 1.84 18.88
N GLN A 60 -10.30 2.78 19.31
CA GLN A 60 -10.65 3.95 18.50
C GLN A 60 -9.99 5.17 19.13
N LEU A 61 -9.02 5.74 18.43
CA LEU A 61 -8.33 6.96 18.84
C LEU A 61 -8.90 8.14 18.05
N THR A 62 -9.49 9.09 18.77
CA THR A 62 -9.97 10.36 18.20
C THR A 62 -9.37 11.49 19.01
N GLY A 63 -8.80 12.49 18.35
CA GLY A 63 -8.21 13.65 19.02
C GLY A 63 -8.51 14.97 18.31
N GLN A 64 -8.01 16.05 18.86
CA GLN A 64 -7.96 17.37 18.22
C GLN A 64 -6.52 17.90 18.32
N GLY A 65 -5.75 17.73 17.24
CA GLY A 65 -4.34 18.13 17.19
C GLY A 65 -3.38 17.14 17.84
N GLY A 66 -2.08 17.44 17.79
CA GLY A 66 -1.00 16.54 18.27
C GLY A 66 -0.87 15.27 17.43
N SER A 67 -0.12 14.28 17.89
CA SER A 67 -0.10 12.96 17.23
C SER A 67 -0.93 11.95 18.02
N GLY A 68 -1.61 11.04 17.32
CA GLY A 68 -2.40 9.98 17.95
C GLY A 68 -1.54 8.98 18.69
N ILE A 69 -0.40 8.59 18.08
CA ILE A 69 0.59 7.69 18.66
C ILE A 69 1.98 8.28 18.39
N GLU A 70 2.69 8.67 19.44
CA GLU A 70 4.10 9.10 19.39
C GLU A 70 5.01 8.08 20.06
N GLY A 71 6.13 7.75 19.42
CA GLY A 71 7.24 7.12 20.11
C GLY A 71 8.16 8.17 20.73
N VAL A 72 8.45 8.06 22.02
CA VAL A 72 9.48 8.89 22.67
C VAL A 72 10.86 8.30 22.38
N GLY A 73 11.55 8.86 21.38
CA GLY A 73 12.93 8.52 20.99
C GLY A 73 13.98 9.11 21.92
N GLY A 74 14.12 8.57 23.13
CA GLY A 74 15.33 8.77 23.92
C GLY A 74 16.48 7.92 23.36
N GLY A 75 17.58 8.55 22.93
CA GLY A 75 18.77 7.85 22.45
C GLY A 75 19.32 6.91 23.52
N GLY A 76 18.95 5.63 23.46
CA GLY A 76 19.36 4.61 24.45
C GLY A 76 18.32 3.52 24.71
N GLN A 77 17.04 3.72 24.39
CA GLN A 77 16.00 2.71 24.64
C GLN A 77 15.78 1.82 23.40
N ARG A 78 16.10 0.52 23.53
CA ARG A 78 15.76 -0.50 22.53
C ARG A 78 14.44 -1.14 22.91
N PHE A 79 13.42 -0.93 22.10
CA PHE A 79 12.21 -1.76 22.10
C PHE A 79 12.38 -2.82 21.01
N ASP A 80 12.25 -4.09 21.38
CA ASP A 80 12.44 -5.22 20.45
C ASP A 80 11.27 -5.36 19.48
N GLY A 81 10.08 -4.86 19.82
CA GLY A 81 8.93 -4.87 18.92
C GLY A 81 7.82 -3.88 19.28
N THR A 82 7.11 -3.37 18.27
CA THR A 82 5.82 -2.68 18.45
C THR A 82 4.76 -3.28 17.52
N THR A 83 3.60 -3.61 18.08
CA THR A 83 2.44 -4.07 17.32
C THR A 83 1.25 -3.15 17.53
N ILE A 84 0.68 -2.63 16.45
CA ILE A 84 -0.57 -1.87 16.47
C ILE A 84 -1.56 -2.59 15.57
N ALA A 85 -2.66 -3.05 16.15
CA ALA A 85 -3.63 -3.89 15.45
C ALA A 85 -5.06 -3.36 15.61
N GLN A 86 -5.90 -3.56 14.59
CA GLN A 86 -7.37 -3.39 14.70
C GLN A 86 -7.76 -2.03 15.29
N THR A 87 -7.12 -0.96 14.82
CA THR A 87 -7.23 0.36 15.43
C THR A 87 -7.65 1.39 14.39
N LYS A 88 -8.65 2.19 14.75
CA LYS A 88 -9.10 3.35 13.98
C LYS A 88 -8.51 4.62 14.57
N ILE A 89 -7.82 5.44 13.77
CA ILE A 89 -7.13 6.67 14.20
C ILE A 89 -7.57 7.85 13.34
N GLN A 90 -8.12 8.88 13.97
CA GLN A 90 -8.68 10.03 13.25
C GLN A 90 -8.52 11.38 13.95
N ASN A 91 -8.46 12.45 13.12
CA ASN A 91 -8.45 13.86 13.52
C ASN A 91 -7.21 14.34 14.30
N PHE A 92 -6.06 13.70 14.08
CA PHE A 92 -4.76 14.13 14.61
C PHE A 92 -3.95 14.92 13.58
N ASN A 93 -2.89 15.61 14.01
CA ASN A 93 -1.86 16.11 13.10
C ASN A 93 -1.11 14.93 12.46
N PHE A 94 -0.69 13.97 13.26
CA PHE A 94 -0.10 12.71 12.78
C PHE A 94 -0.86 11.53 13.39
N ALA A 95 -1.32 10.59 12.58
CA ALA A 95 -1.96 9.39 13.15
C ALA A 95 -0.93 8.56 13.92
N ILE A 96 0.23 8.32 13.29
CA ILE A 96 1.36 7.60 13.87
C ILE A 96 2.63 8.34 13.49
N ASN A 97 3.41 8.78 14.48
CA ASN A 97 4.67 9.50 14.26
C ASN A 97 5.84 8.84 14.98
N SER A 98 6.80 8.34 14.21
CA SER A 98 8.14 7.95 14.65
C SER A 98 8.16 7.07 15.91
N VAL A 99 7.39 5.97 15.89
CA VAL A 99 7.44 4.98 16.96
C VAL A 99 8.86 4.40 17.03
N VAL A 100 9.47 4.35 18.20
CA VAL A 100 10.80 3.77 18.39
C VAL A 100 10.66 2.25 18.40
N GLY A 101 11.47 1.55 17.61
CA GLY A 101 11.46 0.09 17.60
C GLY A 101 12.25 -0.48 16.44
N TYR A 102 12.95 -1.58 16.69
CA TYR A 102 13.72 -2.27 15.65
C TYR A 102 12.79 -3.01 14.67
N TYR A 103 11.72 -3.59 15.19
CA TYR A 103 10.69 -4.33 14.45
C TYR A 103 9.30 -3.77 14.74
N LYS A 104 8.50 -3.56 13.70
CA LYS A 104 7.14 -3.03 13.84
C LYS A 104 6.15 -3.78 12.98
N LEU A 105 4.96 -4.00 13.53
CA LEU A 105 3.82 -4.58 12.84
C LEU A 105 2.60 -3.67 13.00
N TYR A 106 2.08 -3.19 11.88
CA TYR A 106 0.83 -2.48 11.75
C TYR A 106 -0.15 -3.39 11.00
N TYR A 107 -1.26 -3.75 11.64
CA TYR A 107 -2.19 -4.76 11.12
C TYR A 107 -3.64 -4.28 11.23
N GLN A 108 -4.42 -4.34 10.15
CA GLN A 108 -5.84 -3.97 10.16
C GLN A 108 -6.08 -2.56 10.73
N LEU A 109 -5.42 -1.55 10.15
CA LEU A 109 -5.55 -0.17 10.60
C LEU A 109 -6.41 0.67 9.67
N GLU A 110 -7.20 1.54 10.28
CA GLU A 110 -8.01 2.53 9.58
C GLU A 110 -7.57 3.93 10.01
N ILE A 111 -6.90 4.64 9.12
CA ILE A 111 -6.34 5.96 9.40
C ILE A 111 -7.02 6.98 8.50
N LEU A 112 -7.77 7.91 9.09
CA LEU A 112 -8.58 8.86 8.35
C LEU A 112 -8.63 10.26 8.93
N ASN A 113 -8.77 11.27 8.06
CA ASN A 113 -8.97 12.68 8.45
C ASN A 113 -7.85 13.25 9.34
N ASN A 114 -6.61 12.78 9.19
CA ASN A 114 -5.46 13.34 9.90
C ASN A 114 -4.74 14.36 9.01
N SER A 115 -3.86 15.20 9.57
CA SER A 115 -2.99 16.02 8.71
C SER A 115 -1.99 15.16 7.94
N PHE A 116 -1.49 14.09 8.59
CA PHE A 116 -0.65 13.06 8.01
C PHE A 116 -1.05 11.71 8.59
N GLY A 117 -1.03 10.64 7.79
CA GLY A 117 -1.33 9.30 8.28
C GLY A 117 -0.16 8.72 9.08
N ILE A 118 0.59 7.79 8.47
CA ILE A 118 1.74 7.13 9.11
C ILE A 118 3.05 7.79 8.66
N VAL A 119 3.87 8.21 9.61
CA VAL A 119 5.23 8.71 9.36
C VAL A 119 6.24 7.89 10.14
N GLU A 120 7.16 7.23 9.43
CA GLU A 120 8.30 6.57 10.04
C GLU A 120 9.63 7.13 9.58
N SER A 121 10.48 7.41 10.57
CA SER A 121 11.88 7.81 10.38
C SER A 121 12.81 6.60 10.20
N SER A 122 14.00 6.85 9.68
CA SER A 122 14.95 5.84 9.16
C SER A 122 15.66 4.99 10.23
N THR A 123 15.18 5.01 11.46
CA THR A 123 15.80 4.31 12.60
C THR A 123 15.23 2.90 12.79
N SER A 124 14.09 2.56 12.19
CA SER A 124 13.55 1.19 12.21
C SER A 124 14.24 0.29 11.19
N TRP A 125 14.60 -0.91 11.62
CA TRP A 125 15.16 -1.93 10.73
C TRP A 125 14.08 -2.53 9.84
N ARG A 126 12.94 -2.95 10.41
CA ARG A 126 11.85 -3.59 9.66
C ARG A 126 10.48 -3.12 10.13
N SER A 127 9.65 -2.68 9.19
CA SER A 127 8.25 -2.31 9.43
C SER A 127 7.33 -3.08 8.49
N LYS A 128 6.30 -3.72 9.04
CA LYS A 128 5.27 -4.43 8.30
C LYS A 128 3.94 -3.70 8.39
N TYR A 129 3.25 -3.58 7.27
CA TYR A 129 1.97 -2.94 7.11
C TYR A 129 1.05 -3.89 6.36
N VAL A 130 0.00 -4.35 7.03
CA VAL A 130 -0.89 -5.38 6.48
C VAL A 130 -2.33 -4.95 6.71
N ASP A 131 -3.13 -4.98 5.64
CA ASP A 131 -4.55 -4.59 5.65
C ASP A 131 -4.75 -3.15 6.19
N ILE A 132 -4.14 -2.17 5.53
CA ILE A 132 -4.15 -0.77 5.99
C ILE A 132 -4.98 0.11 5.06
N SER A 133 -5.90 0.89 5.63
CA SER A 133 -6.64 1.95 4.94
C SER A 133 -6.16 3.34 5.36
N LEU A 134 -5.75 4.16 4.39
CA LEU A 134 -5.16 5.49 4.57
C LEU A 134 -6.00 6.53 3.79
N VAL A 135 -6.89 7.23 4.47
CA VAL A 135 -8.03 7.88 3.82
C VAL A 135 -8.19 9.34 4.19
N ASN A 136 -8.39 10.20 3.19
CA ASN A 136 -8.78 11.61 3.41
C ASN A 136 -7.84 12.37 4.38
N ASN A 137 -6.53 12.10 4.33
CA ASN A 137 -5.56 12.86 5.11
C ASN A 137 -5.20 14.15 4.36
N SER A 138 -5.02 15.26 5.08
CA SER A 138 -4.65 16.56 4.48
C SER A 138 -3.15 16.67 4.13
N GLY A 139 -2.49 15.53 3.99
CA GLY A 139 -1.09 15.38 3.64
C GLY A 139 -0.93 14.04 2.92
N PHE A 140 0.07 13.26 3.29
CA PHE A 140 0.27 11.92 2.76
C PHE A 140 -0.40 10.84 3.61
N GLY A 141 -0.68 9.69 3.00
CA GLY A 141 -1.23 8.52 3.69
C GLY A 141 -0.19 7.78 4.53
N LEU A 142 0.85 7.25 3.90
CA LEU A 142 1.94 6.54 4.58
C LEU A 142 3.29 6.97 4.03
N VAL A 143 4.26 7.15 4.91
CA VAL A 143 5.68 7.29 4.60
C VAL A 143 6.46 6.40 5.52
N SER A 144 7.25 5.50 4.95
CA SER A 144 8.23 4.74 5.73
C SER A 144 9.62 4.82 5.11
N SER A 145 10.58 5.23 5.94
CA SER A 145 12.01 5.22 5.65
C SER A 145 12.78 4.14 6.42
N SER A 146 12.06 3.23 7.08
CA SER A 146 12.59 2.00 7.67
C SER A 146 13.35 1.21 6.63
N TRP A 147 14.41 0.48 6.98
CA TRP A 147 15.22 -0.20 5.95
C TRP A 147 14.37 -1.20 5.16
N TYR A 148 13.76 -2.15 5.85
CA TYR A 148 12.89 -3.16 5.25
C TYR A 148 11.43 -2.80 5.47
N VAL A 149 10.75 -2.32 4.44
CA VAL A 149 9.30 -2.04 4.48
C VAL A 149 8.54 -3.17 3.80
N ILE A 150 7.63 -3.82 4.51
CA ILE A 150 6.73 -4.81 3.93
C ILE A 150 5.32 -4.23 3.93
N LEU A 151 4.70 -4.15 2.76
CA LEU A 151 3.34 -3.69 2.57
C LEU A 151 2.51 -4.78 1.92
N GLN A 152 1.36 -5.09 2.50
CA GLN A 152 0.41 -6.06 1.94
C GLN A 152 -1.02 -5.54 2.11
N ASN A 153 -1.78 -5.53 1.02
CA ASN A 153 -3.19 -5.11 1.01
C ASN A 153 -3.37 -3.68 1.55
N ILE A 154 -2.76 -2.71 0.86
CA ILE A 154 -2.82 -1.29 1.24
C ILE A 154 -3.85 -0.58 0.36
N LYS A 155 -4.72 0.20 0.99
CA LYS A 155 -5.67 1.08 0.31
C LYS A 155 -5.42 2.52 0.73
N ALA A 156 -4.94 3.34 -0.20
CA ALA A 156 -4.66 4.76 0.06
C ALA A 156 -5.46 5.64 -0.90
N PHE A 157 -6.38 6.45 -0.38
CA PHE A 157 -7.18 7.30 -1.26
C PHE A 157 -7.56 8.63 -0.63
N ASN A 158 -7.83 9.58 -1.52
CA ASN A 158 -8.29 10.90 -1.16
C ASN A 158 -7.30 11.73 -0.30
N ASN A 159 -6.01 11.44 -0.36
CA ASN A 159 -5.02 12.22 0.39
C ASN A 159 -4.62 13.49 -0.41
N THR A 160 -4.34 14.60 0.27
CA THR A 160 -4.01 15.87 -0.43
C THR A 160 -2.54 15.96 -0.86
N ASP A 161 -1.72 14.98 -0.51
CA ASP A 161 -0.40 14.75 -1.13
C ASP A 161 -0.38 13.39 -1.82
N TYR A 162 0.52 12.47 -1.44
CA TYR A 162 0.60 11.13 -2.02
C TYR A 162 0.01 10.05 -1.13
N GLY A 163 -0.39 8.93 -1.73
CA GLY A 163 -0.95 7.78 -1.01
C GLY A 163 0.09 7.07 -0.15
N VAL A 164 1.16 6.56 -0.78
CA VAL A 164 2.18 5.72 -0.13
C VAL A 164 3.58 6.13 -0.55
N GLY A 165 4.48 6.34 0.41
CA GLY A 165 5.90 6.64 0.24
C GLY A 165 6.77 5.53 0.83
N ILE A 166 7.65 4.94 0.01
CA ILE A 166 8.55 3.85 0.39
C ILE A 166 9.99 4.27 0.12
N TRP A 167 10.73 4.62 1.17
CA TRP A 167 12.09 5.16 1.06
C TRP A 167 13.16 4.21 1.64
N GLY A 168 12.72 3.06 2.17
CA GLY A 168 13.56 1.98 2.71
C GLY A 168 14.13 1.01 1.69
N THR A 169 15.39 0.59 1.82
CA THR A 169 16.03 -0.42 0.95
C THR A 169 15.66 -1.86 1.29
N GLY A 170 15.29 -2.68 0.30
CA GLY A 170 14.80 -4.04 0.59
C GLY A 170 13.33 -4.04 0.99
N SER A 171 12.52 -3.22 0.31
CA SER A 171 11.09 -3.19 0.56
C SER A 171 10.34 -4.20 -0.29
N VAL A 172 9.30 -4.81 0.25
CA VAL A 172 8.35 -5.67 -0.46
C VAL A 172 6.97 -5.03 -0.41
N GLY A 173 6.30 -4.91 -1.55
CA GLY A 173 4.95 -4.33 -1.62
C GLY A 173 4.05 -5.21 -2.47
N LYS A 174 2.90 -5.62 -1.92
CA LYS A 174 1.90 -6.47 -2.56
C LYS A 174 0.51 -5.87 -2.42
N ASN A 175 -0.27 -5.87 -3.50
CA ASN A 175 -1.68 -5.50 -3.54
C ASN A 175 -1.93 -4.07 -3.00
N ILE A 176 -1.49 -3.05 -3.75
CA ILE A 176 -1.65 -1.65 -3.37
C ILE A 176 -2.66 -0.96 -4.29
N LEU A 177 -3.78 -0.52 -3.71
CA LEU A 177 -4.77 0.33 -4.36
C LEU A 177 -4.54 1.79 -3.95
N SER A 178 -4.21 2.66 -4.90
CA SER A 178 -4.02 4.09 -4.65
C SER A 178 -4.86 4.95 -5.58
N VAL A 179 -5.82 5.70 -5.02
CA VAL A 179 -6.86 6.38 -5.82
C VAL A 179 -7.04 7.85 -5.42
N GLY A 180 -7.06 8.75 -6.41
CA GLY A 180 -7.54 10.11 -6.19
C GLY A 180 -6.69 10.93 -5.20
N ASN A 181 -5.37 10.70 -5.13
CA ASN A 181 -4.49 11.53 -4.32
C ASN A 181 -4.09 12.79 -5.09
N SER A 182 -3.92 13.91 -4.39
CA SER A 182 -3.74 15.21 -5.05
C SER A 182 -2.34 15.42 -5.62
N THR A 183 -1.39 14.53 -5.33
CA THR A 183 -0.13 14.42 -6.06
C THR A 183 0.03 13.02 -6.65
N LYS A 184 0.74 12.12 -5.96
CA LYS A 184 1.19 10.83 -6.47
C LYS A 184 0.38 9.68 -5.86
N GLY A 185 0.20 8.59 -6.60
CA GLY A 185 -0.35 7.36 -6.04
C GLY A 185 0.65 6.72 -5.07
N VAL A 186 1.82 6.36 -5.59
CA VAL A 186 2.93 5.75 -4.85
C VAL A 186 4.25 6.43 -5.23
N ASP A 187 5.08 6.72 -4.24
CA ASP A 187 6.43 7.25 -4.40
C ASP A 187 7.46 6.29 -3.81
N VAL A 188 8.40 5.84 -4.65
CA VAL A 188 9.41 4.85 -4.31
C VAL A 188 10.78 5.47 -4.49
N SER A 189 11.50 5.64 -3.38
CA SER A 189 12.85 6.19 -3.37
C SER A 189 13.79 5.26 -2.64
N ASN A 190 13.88 4.02 -3.12
CA ASN A 190 14.67 2.97 -2.50
C ASN A 190 15.36 2.04 -3.51
N SER A 191 16.27 1.21 -3.02
CA SER A 191 16.94 0.15 -3.79
C SER A 191 16.55 -1.24 -3.30
N ASN A 192 16.75 -2.26 -4.14
CA ASN A 192 16.51 -3.67 -3.86
C ASN A 192 15.06 -4.00 -3.45
N SER A 193 14.06 -3.30 -4.00
CA SER A 193 12.64 -3.54 -3.66
C SER A 193 11.93 -4.47 -4.65
N VAL A 194 10.90 -5.16 -4.18
CA VAL A 194 9.99 -5.97 -5.01
C VAL A 194 8.58 -5.47 -4.78
N LEU A 195 8.05 -4.73 -5.75
CA LEU A 195 6.73 -4.12 -5.68
C LEU A 195 5.86 -4.73 -6.77
N SER A 196 4.70 -5.26 -6.39
CA SER A 196 3.78 -5.88 -7.36
C SER A 196 2.31 -5.77 -6.99
N ASN A 197 1.46 -5.90 -8.01
CA ASN A 197 0.00 -5.87 -7.93
C ASN A 197 -0.50 -4.48 -7.51
N PHE A 198 -0.18 -3.44 -8.28
CA PHE A 198 -0.56 -2.06 -7.95
C PHE A 198 -1.66 -1.56 -8.88
N THR A 199 -2.72 -0.96 -8.33
CA THR A 199 -3.73 -0.22 -9.08
C THR A 199 -3.68 1.24 -8.67
N LEU A 200 -3.26 2.12 -9.60
CA LEU A 200 -2.95 3.53 -9.35
C LEU A 200 -3.83 4.40 -10.24
N VAL A 201 -4.83 5.05 -9.66
CA VAL A 201 -5.91 5.65 -10.47
C VAL A 201 -6.23 7.09 -10.06
N SER A 202 -6.42 7.96 -11.06
CA SER A 202 -6.92 9.33 -10.87
C SER A 202 -6.09 10.19 -9.91
N ASN A 203 -4.77 9.94 -9.79
CA ASN A 203 -3.87 10.81 -9.03
C ASN A 203 -3.48 12.03 -9.89
N THR A 204 -3.43 13.23 -9.30
CA THR A 204 -3.26 14.47 -10.06
C THR A 204 -1.96 14.50 -10.87
N THR A 205 -0.84 14.09 -10.28
CA THR A 205 0.48 14.18 -10.91
C THR A 205 0.93 12.86 -11.48
N SER A 206 1.08 11.81 -10.67
CA SER A 206 1.64 10.53 -11.13
C SER A 206 0.97 9.33 -10.47
N GLY A 207 0.85 8.22 -11.18
CA GLY A 207 0.50 6.94 -10.58
C GLY A 207 1.65 6.45 -9.70
N LEU A 208 2.76 6.07 -10.34
CA LEU A 208 4.00 5.66 -9.68
C LEU A 208 5.12 6.66 -9.94
N VAL A 209 5.91 6.96 -8.90
CA VAL A 209 7.20 7.61 -9.03
C VAL A 209 8.30 6.68 -8.54
N SER A 210 9.33 6.48 -9.36
CA SER A 210 10.49 5.64 -9.03
C SER A 210 11.77 6.48 -9.13
N SER A 211 12.28 6.90 -7.96
CA SER A 211 13.31 7.95 -7.83
C SER A 211 14.75 7.40 -7.81
N THR A 212 15.02 6.41 -6.96
CA THR A 212 16.38 5.89 -6.71
C THR A 212 16.41 4.37 -6.68
N CYS A 213 15.94 3.77 -7.77
CA CYS A 213 15.75 2.33 -7.85
C CYS A 213 16.95 1.59 -8.46
N LEU A 214 17.86 1.12 -7.62
CA LEU A 214 18.90 0.15 -8.00
C LEU A 214 18.40 -1.26 -7.71
N SER A 215 18.33 -2.11 -8.72
CA SER A 215 17.94 -3.52 -8.59
C SER A 215 16.54 -3.74 -7.98
N CYS A 216 15.57 -2.90 -8.29
CA CYS A 216 14.17 -3.18 -7.92
C CYS A 216 13.42 -3.89 -9.05
N LEU A 217 12.38 -4.61 -8.66
CA LEU A 217 11.35 -5.13 -9.54
C LEU A 217 10.05 -4.37 -9.25
N HIS A 218 9.50 -3.74 -10.28
CA HIS A 218 8.16 -3.18 -10.33
C HIS A 218 7.35 -4.03 -11.29
N ASP A 219 6.56 -4.95 -10.77
CA ASP A 219 5.84 -5.93 -11.56
C ASP A 219 4.33 -5.72 -11.44
N ASN A 220 3.56 -6.07 -12.47
CA ASN A 220 2.11 -6.16 -12.34
C ASN A 220 1.48 -4.82 -11.88
N ILE A 221 1.63 -3.78 -12.72
CA ILE A 221 1.19 -2.41 -12.40
C ILE A 221 0.12 -1.96 -13.38
N LEU A 222 -1.04 -1.60 -12.85
CA LEU A 222 -2.15 -0.95 -13.55
C LEU A 222 -2.19 0.53 -13.14
N SER A 223 -1.93 1.44 -14.07
CA SER A 223 -1.97 2.89 -13.83
C SER A 223 -2.85 3.59 -14.85
N SER A 224 -3.93 4.22 -14.39
CA SER A 224 -4.91 4.83 -15.30
C SER A 224 -5.44 6.18 -14.83
N ASN A 225 -5.72 7.08 -15.79
CA ASN A 225 -6.21 8.44 -15.55
C ASN A 225 -5.35 9.28 -14.58
N ASN A 226 -4.03 9.10 -14.54
CA ASN A 226 -3.12 9.96 -13.78
C ASN A 226 -2.58 11.10 -14.66
N GLY A 227 -1.85 12.06 -14.09
CA GLY A 227 -1.02 12.95 -14.91
C GLY A 227 0.00 12.15 -15.73
N THR A 228 0.87 11.40 -15.05
CA THR A 228 1.79 10.44 -15.64
C THR A 228 1.55 9.05 -15.06
N GLY A 229 1.57 8.00 -15.88
CA GLY A 229 1.45 6.63 -15.42
C GLY A 229 2.59 6.23 -14.48
N ILE A 230 3.82 6.30 -14.99
CA ILE A 230 5.08 6.03 -14.26
C ILE A 230 6.09 7.15 -14.54
N VAL A 231 6.65 7.74 -13.49
CA VAL A 231 7.82 8.61 -13.58
C VAL A 231 9.06 7.83 -13.18
N VAL A 232 10.09 7.91 -14.00
CA VAL A 232 11.32 7.16 -13.86
C VAL A 232 12.51 8.13 -13.77
N TYR A 233 13.14 8.21 -12.59
CA TYR A 233 14.41 8.93 -12.38
C TYR A 233 15.60 7.96 -12.46
N SER A 234 16.82 8.41 -12.17
CA SER A 234 18.08 7.64 -12.09
C SER A 234 17.94 6.22 -11.51
N ASN A 235 17.55 5.25 -12.36
CA ASN A 235 17.16 3.92 -11.95
C ASN A 235 17.74 2.82 -12.86
N ALA A 236 18.07 1.69 -12.25
CA ALA A 236 18.36 0.42 -12.91
C ALA A 236 17.31 -0.63 -12.49
N GLY A 237 16.03 -0.24 -12.53
CA GLY A 237 14.91 -1.08 -12.13
C GLY A 237 14.35 -1.90 -13.30
N VAL A 238 13.78 -3.06 -12.98
CA VAL A 238 13.02 -3.88 -13.92
C VAL A 238 11.53 -3.56 -13.77
N TYR A 239 10.87 -3.30 -14.87
CA TYR A 239 9.43 -3.08 -14.98
C TYR A 239 8.83 -4.20 -15.80
N SER A 240 7.84 -4.91 -15.25
CA SER A 240 7.24 -6.07 -15.90
C SER A 240 5.73 -6.02 -15.78
N ASP A 241 5.02 -6.47 -16.81
CA ASP A 241 3.57 -6.56 -16.84
C ASP A 241 2.88 -5.24 -16.45
N ILE A 242 3.17 -4.23 -17.27
CA ILE A 242 2.83 -2.83 -17.05
C ILE A 242 1.67 -2.43 -17.95
N PHE A 243 0.62 -1.86 -17.36
CA PHE A 243 -0.56 -1.35 -18.05
C PHE A 243 -0.78 0.12 -17.75
N LEU A 244 -0.51 1.00 -18.71
CA LEU A 244 -0.58 2.46 -18.58
C LEU A 244 -1.53 3.01 -19.62
N THR A 245 -2.69 3.51 -19.19
CA THR A 245 -3.73 3.99 -20.12
C THR A 245 -4.44 5.22 -19.57
N GLU A 246 -5.02 6.05 -20.44
CA GLU A 246 -5.74 7.27 -20.04
C GLU A 246 -4.91 8.28 -19.23
N ASN A 247 -3.60 8.09 -19.09
CA ASN A 247 -2.74 9.08 -18.47
C ASN A 247 -2.43 10.19 -19.48
N ALA A 248 -2.08 11.40 -18.99
CA ALA A 248 -1.57 12.43 -19.91
C ALA A 248 -0.24 11.99 -20.51
N LYS A 249 0.61 11.33 -19.70
CA LYS A 249 1.83 10.64 -20.14
C LYS A 249 1.82 9.20 -19.65
N GLY A 250 2.25 8.23 -20.45
CA GLY A 250 2.47 6.85 -19.99
C GLY A 250 3.69 6.79 -19.08
N ILE A 251 4.87 6.91 -19.67
CA ILE A 251 6.16 6.88 -18.99
C ILE A 251 6.87 8.22 -19.20
N ASP A 252 7.35 8.82 -18.11
CA ASP A 252 8.17 10.04 -18.14
C ASP A 252 9.55 9.75 -17.57
N PHE A 253 10.56 9.75 -18.44
CA PHE A 253 11.95 9.60 -18.05
C PHE A 253 12.53 10.97 -17.68
N GLN A 254 12.85 11.10 -16.39
CA GLN A 254 13.46 12.29 -15.81
C GLN A 254 14.91 12.04 -15.42
N SER A 255 15.69 13.13 -15.34
CA SER A 255 17.14 13.09 -15.05
C SER A 255 17.93 12.20 -16.03
N SER A 256 19.19 11.87 -15.72
CA SER A 256 20.01 10.93 -16.48
C SER A 256 19.65 9.47 -16.15
N SER A 257 18.36 9.10 -16.29
CA SER A 257 17.91 7.72 -16.06
C SER A 257 18.63 6.75 -17.00
N SER A 258 19.17 5.66 -16.45
CA SER A 258 19.93 4.69 -17.25
C SER A 258 19.88 3.33 -16.60
N GLY A 259 19.59 2.30 -17.41
CA GLY A 259 19.56 0.91 -16.95
C GLY A 259 18.18 0.40 -16.53
N ALA A 260 17.10 1.17 -16.72
CA ALA A 260 15.77 0.60 -16.61
C ALA A 260 15.55 -0.48 -17.68
N GLU A 261 14.84 -1.55 -17.32
CA GLU A 261 14.51 -2.66 -18.22
C GLU A 261 12.99 -2.86 -18.21
N PHE A 262 12.38 -2.99 -19.38
CA PHE A 262 10.96 -3.29 -19.51
C PHE A 262 10.78 -4.69 -20.10
N LYS A 263 10.01 -5.55 -19.43
CA LYS A 263 9.83 -6.97 -19.78
C LYS A 263 8.36 -7.34 -19.87
N ASN A 264 8.11 -8.53 -20.41
CA ASN A 264 6.77 -9.11 -20.57
C ASN A 264 5.80 -8.16 -21.26
N ASN A 265 4.66 -7.81 -20.66
CA ASN A 265 3.68 -6.96 -21.30
C ASN A 265 3.89 -5.47 -21.00
N LEU A 266 3.76 -4.62 -22.02
CA LEU A 266 3.72 -3.17 -21.89
C LEU A 266 2.53 -2.60 -22.68
N PHE A 267 1.41 -2.38 -22.01
CA PHE A 267 0.22 -1.79 -22.59
C PHE A 267 0.23 -0.27 -22.44
N LEU A 268 -0.03 0.43 -23.54
CA LEU A 268 0.11 1.87 -23.67
C LEU A 268 -1.12 2.45 -24.36
N GLY A 269 -1.83 3.32 -23.65
CA GLY A 269 -3.09 3.93 -24.09
C GLY A 269 -3.21 5.38 -23.68
N ASN A 270 -2.11 6.13 -23.75
CA ASN A 270 -1.99 7.45 -23.14
C ASN A 270 -2.05 8.54 -24.21
N THR A 271 -2.24 9.80 -23.78
CA THR A 271 -2.13 10.94 -24.72
C THR A 271 -0.72 11.04 -25.30
N THR A 272 0.30 10.74 -24.50
CA THR A 272 1.69 10.55 -24.95
C THR A 272 2.25 9.32 -24.25
N ASN A 273 2.76 8.32 -24.98
CA ASN A 273 3.19 7.08 -24.35
C ASN A 273 4.53 7.22 -23.64
N CYS A 274 5.54 7.81 -24.29
CA CYS A 274 6.85 8.07 -23.69
C CYS A 274 7.29 9.52 -23.85
N THR A 275 7.90 10.06 -22.79
CA THR A 275 8.56 11.36 -22.80
C THR A 275 9.95 11.28 -22.17
N TYR A 276 10.86 12.13 -22.65
CA TYR A 276 12.26 12.19 -22.23
C TYR A 276 12.64 13.64 -21.97
N THR A 277 12.99 13.96 -20.72
CA THR A 277 13.31 15.36 -20.33
C THR A 277 14.81 15.67 -20.30
N SER A 278 15.69 14.67 -20.41
CA SER A 278 17.14 14.88 -20.53
C SER A 278 17.74 14.10 -21.72
N ILE A 279 18.70 14.74 -22.40
CA ILE A 279 19.44 14.17 -23.52
C ILE A 279 20.59 13.32 -22.96
N GLY A 280 20.73 12.07 -23.41
CA GLY A 280 21.88 11.19 -23.06
C GLY A 280 21.58 10.08 -22.06
N ALA A 281 20.35 9.98 -21.56
CA ALA A 281 19.84 8.84 -20.81
C ALA A 281 19.68 7.61 -21.74
N ASN A 282 19.94 6.41 -21.21
CA ASN A 282 19.70 5.15 -21.90
C ASN A 282 18.67 4.32 -21.10
N PRO A 283 17.40 4.73 -21.11
CA PRO A 283 16.46 4.36 -20.06
C PRO A 283 15.67 3.08 -20.41
N GLY A 284 16.23 2.21 -21.23
CA GLY A 284 15.59 0.97 -21.67
C GLY A 284 14.50 1.13 -22.73
N LEU A 285 13.96 2.33 -22.98
CA LEU A 285 12.96 2.61 -24.01
C LEU A 285 13.34 3.85 -24.83
N THR A 286 12.89 3.95 -26.07
CA THR A 286 13.13 5.09 -26.97
C THR A 286 11.89 5.50 -27.77
N GLY A 287 11.87 6.72 -28.29
CA GLY A 287 10.78 7.23 -29.13
C GLY A 287 9.46 7.49 -28.40
N VAL A 288 8.52 8.14 -29.08
CA VAL A 288 7.21 8.54 -28.48
C VAL A 288 6.32 7.35 -28.13
N ASP A 289 6.52 6.22 -28.80
CA ASP A 289 5.75 4.98 -28.62
C ASP A 289 6.45 3.96 -27.69
N CYS A 290 7.51 4.39 -27.00
CA CYS A 290 8.24 3.57 -26.04
C CYS A 290 8.89 2.31 -26.66
N ASP A 291 9.54 2.41 -27.82
CA ASP A 291 10.24 1.29 -28.42
C ASP A 291 11.31 0.69 -27.50
N ASN A 292 11.45 -0.64 -27.48
CA ASN A 292 12.47 -1.30 -26.67
C ASN A 292 13.88 -0.82 -27.07
N GLN A 293 14.71 -0.57 -26.06
CA GLN A 293 16.12 -0.24 -26.22
C GLN A 293 16.96 -1.03 -25.20
N ASN A 294 18.16 -1.45 -25.59
CA ASN A 294 19.09 -2.24 -24.76
C ASN A 294 18.50 -3.57 -24.28
N LEU A 295 18.33 -3.74 -22.96
CA LEU A 295 17.91 -4.98 -22.30
C LEU A 295 16.39 -5.12 -22.21
N SER A 296 15.62 -4.09 -22.59
CA SER A 296 14.16 -4.19 -22.63
C SER A 296 13.69 -5.14 -23.73
N THR A 297 12.74 -6.00 -23.38
CA THR A 297 12.18 -7.04 -24.25
C THR A 297 10.65 -7.07 -24.20
N ALA A 298 10.01 -6.03 -23.66
CA ALA A 298 8.56 -5.99 -23.51
C ALA A 298 7.81 -6.11 -24.86
N THR A 299 6.76 -6.91 -24.86
CA THR A 299 5.74 -6.95 -25.91
C THR A 299 4.83 -5.74 -25.74
N ARG A 300 4.90 -4.81 -26.69
CA ARG A 300 4.17 -3.56 -26.62
C ARG A 300 2.81 -3.65 -27.29
N THR A 301 1.80 -3.11 -26.63
CA THR A 301 0.45 -2.93 -27.17
C THR A 301 0.06 -1.47 -27.09
N LEU A 302 -0.09 -0.81 -28.24
CA LEU A 302 -0.52 0.60 -28.32
C LEU A 302 -2.04 0.70 -28.45
N GLY A 303 -2.61 1.83 -28.04
CA GLY A 303 -4.05 2.08 -28.09
C GLY A 303 -4.86 1.24 -27.09
N ALA A 304 -4.21 0.72 -26.05
CA ALA A 304 -4.90 0.05 -24.96
C ALA A 304 -5.86 1.03 -24.25
N SER A 305 -6.89 0.52 -23.57
CA SER A 305 -7.77 1.37 -22.76
C SER A 305 -8.26 0.63 -21.53
N ALA A 306 -8.41 1.33 -20.41
CA ALA A 306 -9.05 0.81 -19.20
C ALA A 306 -10.57 1.04 -19.18
N LEU A 307 -11.18 1.54 -20.27
CA LEU A 307 -12.62 1.77 -20.31
C LEU A 307 -13.39 0.46 -20.14
N GLY A 308 -14.26 0.41 -19.13
CA GLY A 308 -15.03 -0.79 -18.78
C GLY A 308 -14.21 -1.88 -18.10
N TYR A 309 -12.95 -1.61 -17.72
CA TYR A 309 -12.10 -2.62 -17.08
C TYR A 309 -12.45 -2.86 -15.62
N PHE A 310 -12.87 -1.80 -14.94
CA PHE A 310 -13.37 -1.88 -13.58
C PHE A 310 -14.88 -2.08 -13.57
N LYS A 311 -15.41 -2.65 -12.48
CA LYS A 311 -16.86 -2.66 -12.20
C LYS A 311 -17.43 -1.24 -12.22
N GLY A 312 -16.63 -0.25 -11.83
CA GLY A 312 -16.86 1.16 -12.12
C GLY A 312 -17.70 1.87 -11.07
N LYS A 313 -18.47 2.87 -11.51
CA LYS A 313 -19.28 3.71 -10.63
C LYS A 313 -20.36 2.89 -9.91
N VAL A 314 -20.40 3.00 -8.59
CA VAL A 314 -21.39 2.32 -7.74
C VAL A 314 -22.63 3.20 -7.62
N THR A 315 -23.80 2.64 -7.95
CA THR A 315 -25.10 3.35 -7.87
C THR A 315 -25.88 3.04 -6.59
N SER A 316 -25.43 2.05 -5.83
CA SER A 316 -26.01 1.66 -4.55
C SER A 316 -24.95 0.98 -3.68
N GLU A 317 -24.85 1.36 -2.42
CA GLU A 317 -23.88 0.81 -1.47
C GLU A 317 -24.57 0.60 -0.12
N ALA A 318 -24.91 -0.65 0.21
CA ALA A 318 -25.68 -0.92 1.42
C ALA A 318 -24.87 -0.76 2.72
N SER A 319 -23.55 -1.00 2.64
CA SER A 319 -22.65 -0.90 3.79
C SER A 319 -22.27 0.52 4.16
N ASN A 320 -22.40 1.48 3.23
CA ASN A 320 -22.01 2.87 3.44
C ASN A 320 -23.22 3.72 3.82
N THR A 321 -23.03 4.70 4.71
CA THR A 321 -24.11 5.63 5.08
C THR A 321 -24.64 6.48 3.91
N HIS A 322 -23.87 6.65 2.84
CA HIS A 322 -24.27 7.31 1.59
C HIS A 322 -24.75 6.27 0.58
N SER A 323 -25.92 5.69 0.84
CA SER A 323 -26.39 4.48 0.16
C SER A 323 -26.61 4.58 -1.35
N THR A 324 -26.70 5.79 -1.91
CA THR A 324 -26.78 6.04 -3.35
C THR A 324 -25.42 6.05 -4.04
N GLY A 325 -24.32 5.91 -3.28
CA GLY A 325 -22.96 5.95 -3.79
C GLY A 325 -22.53 7.33 -4.29
N VAL A 326 -23.25 8.40 -3.96
CA VAL A 326 -22.94 9.77 -4.37
C VAL A 326 -23.11 10.75 -3.20
N SER A 327 -22.17 11.68 -3.05
CA SER A 327 -22.24 12.73 -2.04
C SER A 327 -21.38 13.93 -2.44
N VAL A 328 -21.62 15.10 -1.84
CA VAL A 328 -20.67 16.21 -1.93
C VAL A 328 -19.56 15.97 -0.91
N ALA A 329 -18.30 16.30 -1.25
CA ALA A 329 -17.14 15.92 -0.45
C ALA A 329 -17.27 16.28 1.04
N ASN A 330 -17.70 17.51 1.35
CA ASN A 330 -17.89 17.96 2.75
C ASN A 330 -19.06 17.28 3.50
N ALA A 331 -19.94 16.56 2.79
CA ALA A 331 -21.04 15.81 3.40
C ALA A 331 -20.71 14.33 3.60
N ILE A 332 -19.54 13.85 3.12
CA ILE A 332 -19.13 12.45 3.31
C ILE A 332 -18.74 12.25 4.78
N THR A 333 -19.59 11.51 5.48
CA THR A 333 -19.42 11.10 6.88
C THR A 333 -18.86 9.70 7.03
N ASP A 334 -18.92 8.89 5.97
CA ASP A 334 -18.48 7.49 5.98
C ASP A 334 -17.50 7.22 4.85
N TRP A 335 -16.22 7.20 5.23
CA TRP A 335 -15.10 7.05 4.32
C TRP A 335 -14.64 5.61 4.15
N LEU A 336 -15.12 4.66 4.94
CA LEU A 336 -14.46 3.36 5.09
C LEU A 336 -15.38 2.15 4.92
N ASN A 337 -16.67 2.26 5.27
CA ASN A 337 -17.56 1.10 5.20
C ASN A 337 -18.03 0.90 3.76
N PHE A 338 -17.62 -0.20 3.15
CA PHE A 338 -18.00 -0.61 1.81
C PHE A 338 -18.23 -2.13 1.77
N GLU A 339 -18.98 -2.60 0.77
CA GLU A 339 -19.20 -4.04 0.53
C GLU A 339 -17.92 -4.83 0.23
N ASN A 340 -16.88 -4.19 -0.31
CA ASN A 340 -15.59 -4.85 -0.57
C ASN A 340 -14.39 -3.89 -0.47
N PHE A 341 -13.19 -4.48 -0.42
CA PHE A 341 -11.94 -3.75 -0.24
C PHE A 341 -11.66 -2.75 -1.38
N PHE A 342 -12.05 -3.08 -2.61
CA PHE A 342 -11.72 -2.30 -3.81
C PHE A 342 -12.68 -1.13 -4.08
N ARG A 343 -13.64 -0.91 -3.18
CA ARG A 343 -14.49 0.27 -3.20
C ARG A 343 -13.90 1.44 -2.42
N VAL A 344 -13.93 2.61 -3.04
CA VAL A 344 -13.45 3.88 -2.47
C VAL A 344 -14.26 5.08 -2.99
N TRP A 345 -14.19 6.19 -2.28
CA TRP A 345 -14.65 7.48 -2.78
C TRP A 345 -13.69 8.04 -3.83
N GLY A 346 -14.27 8.60 -4.90
CA GLY A 346 -13.53 9.21 -6.00
C GLY A 346 -14.12 10.53 -6.48
N ASN A 347 -13.26 11.51 -6.75
CA ASN A 347 -13.64 12.81 -7.28
C ASN A 347 -14.20 12.63 -8.70
N THR A 348 -15.42 13.11 -8.94
CA THR A 348 -16.15 12.68 -10.14
C THR A 348 -16.91 13.75 -10.85
N ALA A 349 -17.36 14.83 -10.20
CA ALA A 349 -18.27 15.77 -10.85
C ALA A 349 -19.37 15.02 -11.65
N SER A 350 -19.46 15.22 -12.97
CA SER A 350 -20.40 14.58 -13.90
C SER A 350 -19.87 13.32 -14.61
N ALA A 351 -18.77 12.73 -14.16
CA ALA A 351 -18.14 11.56 -14.77
C ALA A 351 -19.09 10.35 -14.80
N VAL A 352 -19.09 9.67 -15.94
CA VAL A 352 -19.84 8.42 -16.17
C VAL A 352 -18.92 7.20 -16.22
N ASP A 353 -17.63 7.42 -16.43
CA ASP A 353 -16.60 6.39 -16.55
C ASP A 353 -15.26 6.86 -15.95
N LEU A 354 -14.27 5.97 -16.01
CA LEU A 354 -12.93 6.23 -15.50
C LEU A 354 -12.21 7.35 -16.25
N ILE A 355 -12.41 7.46 -17.57
CA ILE A 355 -11.73 8.46 -18.42
C ILE A 355 -12.15 9.87 -18.02
N THR A 356 -13.44 10.03 -17.69
CA THR A 356 -14.05 11.31 -17.34
C THR A 356 -13.96 11.62 -15.85
N MET A 357 -13.45 10.70 -15.04
CA MET A 357 -13.25 10.90 -13.61
C MET A 357 -12.26 12.06 -13.36
N ASN A 358 -12.59 12.94 -12.42
CA ASN A 358 -11.68 14.00 -12.04
C ASN A 358 -10.49 13.43 -11.25
N LYS A 359 -9.30 13.96 -11.51
CA LYS A 359 -8.10 13.61 -10.76
C LYS A 359 -8.10 14.28 -9.38
N GLY A 360 -7.37 13.69 -8.46
CA GLY A 360 -7.13 14.22 -7.13
C GLY A 360 -8.28 14.01 -6.15
N ALA A 361 -8.13 14.63 -4.98
CA ALA A 361 -9.02 14.37 -3.84
C ALA A 361 -10.41 15.02 -3.99
N CYS A 362 -11.43 14.31 -3.51
CA CYS A 362 -12.70 14.82 -3.04
C CYS A 362 -12.49 15.91 -1.99
N THR A 363 -12.74 17.16 -2.38
CA THR A 363 -12.61 18.33 -1.52
C THR A 363 -13.75 19.33 -1.76
N GLY A 364 -14.08 20.10 -0.72
CA GLY A 364 -15.02 21.22 -0.82
C GLY A 364 -16.43 20.80 -1.27
N SER A 365 -16.93 21.49 -2.29
CA SER A 365 -18.28 21.26 -2.84
C SER A 365 -18.31 20.28 -4.03
N ASN A 366 -17.19 19.60 -4.32
CA ASN A 366 -17.15 18.65 -5.44
C ASN A 366 -18.05 17.45 -5.16
N THR A 367 -18.78 17.01 -6.18
CA THR A 367 -19.51 15.73 -6.13
C THR A 367 -18.52 14.58 -6.27
N CYS A 368 -18.65 13.64 -5.36
CA CYS A 368 -17.89 12.40 -5.29
C CYS A 368 -18.83 11.21 -5.42
N ASN A 369 -18.32 10.13 -5.98
CA ASN A 369 -19.02 8.88 -6.12
C ASN A 369 -18.17 7.75 -5.53
N ILE A 370 -18.82 6.68 -5.10
CA ILE A 370 -18.15 5.43 -4.78
C ILE A 370 -17.82 4.72 -6.10
N TRP A 371 -16.59 4.24 -6.20
CA TRP A 371 -16.08 3.48 -7.34
C TRP A 371 -15.61 2.12 -6.87
N ASP A 372 -15.93 1.10 -7.66
CA ASP A 372 -15.45 -0.26 -7.47
C ASP A 372 -14.33 -0.55 -8.48
N PHE A 373 -13.10 -0.64 -7.96
CA PHE A 373 -11.89 -0.96 -8.73
C PHE A 373 -11.63 -2.46 -8.84
N GLY A 374 -12.58 -3.30 -8.45
CA GLY A 374 -12.59 -4.70 -8.83
C GLY A 374 -12.68 -4.83 -10.35
N LEU A 375 -12.04 -5.86 -10.90
CA LEU A 375 -12.04 -6.07 -12.35
C LEU A 375 -13.39 -6.59 -12.85
N SER A 376 -13.83 -6.04 -13.97
CA SER A 376 -14.99 -6.51 -14.72
C SER A 376 -14.72 -7.90 -15.28
N SER A 377 -15.74 -8.75 -15.27
CA SER A 377 -15.61 -10.12 -15.74
C SER A 377 -15.35 -10.24 -17.25
N SER A 378 -15.64 -9.19 -18.00
CA SER A 378 -15.53 -9.12 -19.46
C SER A 378 -14.13 -8.81 -20.00
N VAL A 379 -13.18 -8.49 -19.13
CA VAL A 379 -11.85 -8.00 -19.53
C VAL A 379 -10.88 -9.17 -19.59
N SER A 380 -10.17 -9.33 -20.70
CA SER A 380 -9.13 -10.37 -20.84
C SER A 380 -7.71 -9.82 -20.90
N ALA A 381 -7.52 -8.53 -21.18
CA ALA A 381 -6.20 -7.95 -21.36
C ALA A 381 -5.39 -7.86 -20.05
N ILE A 382 -6.08 -7.81 -18.90
CA ILE A 382 -5.45 -7.72 -17.57
C ILE A 382 -6.01 -8.74 -16.56
N ARG A 383 -7.10 -9.43 -16.87
CA ARG A 383 -7.69 -10.45 -15.98
C ARG A 383 -7.19 -11.83 -16.39
N ASN A 384 -6.75 -12.64 -15.43
CA ASN A 384 -6.21 -13.98 -15.64
C ASN A 384 -5.10 -14.04 -16.70
N VAL A 385 -4.32 -12.96 -16.86
CA VAL A 385 -3.21 -12.92 -17.82
C VAL A 385 -2.10 -13.88 -17.43
N HIS A 386 -1.96 -14.18 -16.14
CA HIS A 386 -1.06 -15.19 -15.64
C HIS A 386 -1.70 -16.58 -15.64
N GLY A 387 -2.93 -16.72 -16.14
CA GLY A 387 -3.71 -17.95 -16.17
C GLY A 387 -4.81 -17.98 -15.10
N SER A 388 -5.64 -19.01 -15.17
CA SER A 388 -6.75 -19.23 -14.25
C SER A 388 -6.51 -20.47 -13.40
N VAL A 389 -6.93 -20.40 -12.14
CA VAL A 389 -6.83 -21.52 -11.21
C VAL A 389 -8.11 -22.36 -11.29
N ILE A 390 -7.93 -23.67 -11.48
CA ILE A 390 -9.01 -24.66 -11.45
C ILE A 390 -8.76 -25.54 -10.23
N ASN A 391 -9.77 -25.68 -9.36
CA ASN A 391 -9.62 -26.39 -8.09
C ASN A 391 -9.17 -27.86 -8.32
N GLY A 392 -8.05 -28.24 -7.70
CA GLY A 392 -7.44 -29.57 -7.79
C GLY A 392 -6.65 -29.87 -9.08
N ALA A 393 -6.64 -28.96 -10.07
CA ALA A 393 -5.81 -29.10 -11.26
C ALA A 393 -4.39 -28.54 -11.03
N THR A 394 -3.46 -28.79 -11.96
CA THR A 394 -2.13 -28.15 -11.97
C THR A 394 -2.25 -26.63 -11.99
N CYS A 395 -1.43 -25.94 -11.18
CA CYS A 395 -1.37 -24.49 -11.19
C CYS A 395 -0.89 -23.93 -12.55
N PRO A 396 -1.31 -22.72 -12.94
CA PRO A 396 -0.81 -22.08 -14.16
C PRO A 396 0.73 -22.06 -14.24
N THR A 397 1.26 -22.21 -15.45
CA THR A 397 2.72 -22.24 -15.69
C THR A 397 3.44 -20.96 -15.27
N SER A 398 2.71 -19.87 -15.04
CA SER A 398 3.23 -18.58 -14.58
C SER A 398 3.62 -18.54 -13.10
N VAL A 399 3.19 -19.55 -12.32
CA VAL A 399 3.43 -19.64 -10.88
C VAL A 399 4.00 -21.01 -10.48
N GLN A 400 4.56 -21.76 -11.43
CA GLN A 400 5.25 -23.00 -11.13
C GLN A 400 6.63 -22.73 -10.51
N GLY A 401 7.22 -23.72 -9.85
CA GLY A 401 8.44 -23.54 -9.06
C GLY A 401 9.71 -23.17 -9.81
N ASP A 402 9.66 -23.13 -11.15
CA ASP A 402 10.72 -22.60 -12.02
C ASP A 402 10.53 -21.11 -12.37
N LYS A 403 9.35 -20.53 -12.10
CA LYS A 403 9.04 -19.11 -12.36
C LYS A 403 9.37 -18.24 -11.16
N VAL A 404 10.67 -18.04 -10.99
CA VAL A 404 11.23 -17.38 -9.80
C VAL A 404 11.85 -16.02 -10.10
N GLY A 405 11.68 -15.09 -9.18
CA GLY A 405 12.50 -13.88 -9.04
C GLY A 405 13.56 -14.09 -7.96
N LEU A 406 14.56 -13.20 -7.92
CA LEU A 406 15.56 -13.20 -6.85
C LEU A 406 15.46 -11.90 -6.05
N TYR A 407 15.05 -12.00 -4.78
CA TYR A 407 15.05 -10.89 -3.86
C TYR A 407 16.48 -10.65 -3.35
N GLN A 408 16.94 -9.41 -3.50
CA GLN A 408 18.33 -8.99 -3.22
C GLN A 408 19.40 -9.84 -3.93
N GLY A 409 19.04 -10.47 -5.05
CA GLY A 409 19.93 -11.32 -5.84
C GLY A 409 20.21 -12.71 -5.25
N THR A 410 19.63 -13.07 -4.10
CA THR A 410 19.96 -14.31 -3.41
C THR A 410 18.75 -15.18 -3.06
N THR A 411 17.61 -14.56 -2.76
CA THR A 411 16.47 -15.29 -2.20
C THR A 411 15.44 -15.55 -3.30
N PRO A 412 15.25 -16.81 -3.75
CA PRO A 412 14.26 -17.12 -4.77
C PRO A 412 12.85 -16.97 -4.21
N TYR A 413 11.94 -16.46 -5.03
CA TYR A 413 10.51 -16.38 -4.72
C TYR A 413 9.67 -16.48 -5.98
N LEU A 414 8.39 -16.84 -5.86
CA LEU A 414 7.45 -16.86 -7.00
C LEU A 414 6.97 -15.44 -7.33
N ILE A 415 7.18 -15.00 -8.57
CA ILE A 415 6.85 -13.62 -9.00
C ILE A 415 5.35 -13.34 -8.90
N ASN A 416 4.54 -14.29 -9.38
CA ASN A 416 3.08 -14.18 -9.46
C ASN A 416 2.36 -14.74 -8.23
N ALA A 417 2.98 -14.68 -7.05
CA ALA A 417 2.35 -15.08 -5.81
C ALA A 417 2.71 -14.14 -4.66
N THR A 418 1.90 -14.22 -3.62
CA THR A 418 2.05 -13.48 -2.36
C THR A 418 1.94 -14.48 -1.21
N GLU A 419 2.84 -14.36 -0.25
CA GLU A 419 2.77 -15.13 1.00
C GLU A 419 1.51 -14.76 1.80
N ILE A 420 0.91 -15.74 2.46
CA ILE A 420 -0.23 -15.51 3.36
C ILE A 420 0.30 -14.99 4.69
N PHE A 421 -0.05 -13.75 5.03
CA PHE A 421 0.43 -13.15 6.26
C PHE A 421 -0.25 -13.75 7.51
N GLY A 422 0.55 -14.12 8.51
CA GLY A 422 0.10 -14.46 9.86
C GLY A 422 -0.45 -15.89 10.02
N ASP A 423 -0.30 -16.74 9.01
CA ASP A 423 -0.68 -18.17 9.05
C ASP A 423 0.33 -19.04 9.82
N ARG A 424 1.48 -18.44 10.20
CA ARG A 424 2.62 -19.04 10.92
C ARG A 424 3.44 -20.02 10.07
N ILE A 425 3.35 -19.92 8.76
CA ILE A 425 4.14 -20.67 7.79
C ILE A 425 5.03 -19.65 7.05
N GLY A 426 6.30 -20.00 6.81
CA GLY A 426 7.21 -19.06 6.18
C GLY A 426 7.73 -17.99 7.15
N ASN A 427 7.98 -16.79 6.61
CA ASN A 427 8.69 -15.72 7.32
C ASN A 427 7.96 -14.35 7.30
N ASP A 428 6.76 -14.33 6.75
CA ASP A 428 5.84 -13.20 6.64
C ASP A 428 6.53 -11.97 6.00
N ASN A 429 7.32 -12.16 4.95
CA ASN A 429 7.93 -11.08 4.17
C ASN A 429 7.12 -10.67 2.93
N GLY A 430 6.04 -11.39 2.60
CA GLY A 430 5.16 -11.10 1.47
C GLY A 430 5.62 -11.71 0.14
N LEU A 431 6.77 -12.38 0.11
CA LEU A 431 7.29 -13.15 -1.02
C LEU A 431 6.97 -14.62 -0.80
N CYS A 432 6.46 -15.30 -1.81
CA CYS A 432 6.17 -16.72 -1.72
C CYS A 432 7.42 -17.56 -2.00
N GLU A 433 7.93 -18.23 -0.97
CA GLU A 433 9.15 -19.04 -0.97
C GLU A 433 8.85 -20.55 -0.79
N SER A 434 9.89 -21.38 -0.70
CA SER A 434 9.71 -22.84 -0.56
C SER A 434 9.15 -23.23 0.79
N ASN A 435 8.26 -24.23 0.82
CA ASN A 435 7.56 -24.72 2.01
C ASN A 435 6.59 -23.70 2.64
N GLU A 436 6.05 -22.79 1.83
CA GLU A 436 5.07 -21.79 2.26
C GLU A 436 3.67 -22.02 1.70
N GLU A 437 2.68 -21.35 2.30
CA GLU A 437 1.33 -21.23 1.77
C GLU A 437 1.17 -19.85 1.12
N CYS A 438 0.68 -19.83 -0.12
CA CYS A 438 0.70 -18.61 -0.94
C CYS A 438 -0.60 -18.41 -1.72
N ILE A 439 -0.88 -17.16 -2.06
CA ILE A 439 -1.99 -16.75 -2.92
C ILE A 439 -1.45 -16.36 -4.29
N PHE A 440 -1.97 -17.00 -5.34
CA PHE A 440 -1.68 -16.70 -6.73
C PHE A 440 -2.23 -15.33 -7.13
N SER A 441 -1.48 -14.61 -7.96
CA SER A 441 -1.84 -13.30 -8.52
C SER A 441 -2.16 -13.42 -10.03
N PRO A 442 -3.40 -13.80 -10.40
CA PRO A 442 -3.78 -14.03 -11.81
C PRO A 442 -3.85 -12.77 -12.68
N ASN A 443 -4.06 -11.60 -12.07
CA ASN A 443 -4.47 -10.38 -12.77
C ASN A 443 -3.38 -9.31 -12.74
N ILE A 444 -3.38 -8.39 -13.72
CA ILE A 444 -2.64 -7.13 -13.64
C ILE A 444 -3.40 -6.10 -12.76
N GLY A 445 -2.74 -5.56 -11.74
CA GLY A 445 -3.27 -4.59 -10.77
C GLY A 445 -3.40 -5.16 -9.34
N ALA A 446 -3.98 -4.39 -8.43
CA ALA A 446 -4.18 -4.81 -7.03
C ALA A 446 -5.30 -5.85 -6.83
N TYR A 447 -6.26 -5.93 -7.75
CA TYR A 447 -7.37 -6.87 -7.65
C TYR A 447 -6.94 -8.26 -8.12
N GLN A 448 -6.81 -9.21 -7.18
CA GLN A 448 -6.43 -10.59 -7.48
C GLN A 448 -7.61 -11.58 -7.36
N GLY A 449 -8.84 -11.05 -7.29
CA GLY A 449 -10.07 -11.78 -6.96
C GLY A 449 -10.64 -11.32 -5.61
N GLU A 450 -11.78 -11.88 -5.21
CA GLU A 450 -12.43 -11.56 -3.93
C GLU A 450 -13.15 -12.78 -3.34
N GLY A 451 -13.38 -12.77 -2.02
CA GLY A 451 -14.03 -13.86 -1.29
C GLY A 451 -13.05 -14.79 -0.57
N ASP A 452 -13.52 -15.99 -0.21
CA ASP A 452 -12.73 -16.96 0.54
C ASP A 452 -11.76 -17.74 -0.38
N TYR A 453 -10.48 -17.37 -0.32
CA TYR A 453 -9.42 -18.00 -1.10
C TYR A 453 -9.16 -19.46 -0.72
N THR A 454 -9.57 -19.91 0.48
CA THR A 454 -9.32 -21.28 0.94
C THR A 454 -10.12 -22.32 0.17
N THR A 455 -11.14 -21.88 -0.58
CA THR A 455 -12.00 -22.72 -1.41
C THR A 455 -11.40 -23.07 -2.77
N THR A 456 -10.32 -22.40 -3.19
CA THR A 456 -9.72 -22.57 -4.52
C THR A 456 -8.22 -22.85 -4.39
N ILE A 457 -7.84 -24.10 -4.67
CA ILE A 457 -6.46 -24.58 -4.53
C ILE A 457 -6.04 -25.28 -5.84
N CYS A 458 -4.80 -25.08 -6.29
CA CYS A 458 -4.22 -25.87 -7.37
C CYS A 458 -3.03 -26.71 -6.91
N GLN A 459 -2.70 -27.73 -7.70
CA GLN A 459 -1.53 -28.57 -7.50
C GLN A 459 -0.28 -27.84 -8.00
N PHE A 460 0.52 -27.35 -7.06
CA PHE A 460 1.78 -26.69 -7.37
C PHE A 460 2.80 -27.69 -7.92
N GLU A 461 3.45 -27.32 -9.02
CA GLU A 461 4.55 -28.12 -9.59
C GLU A 461 5.88 -27.56 -9.09
N ASN A 462 6.60 -28.40 -8.35
CA ASN A 462 7.94 -28.09 -7.85
C ASN A 462 8.89 -27.74 -9.00
N GLY A 463 9.71 -26.72 -8.79
CA GLY A 463 10.76 -26.38 -9.73
C GLY A 463 11.92 -27.37 -9.71
N VAL A 464 12.78 -27.27 -10.71
CA VAL A 464 14.03 -28.02 -10.81
C VAL A 464 15.22 -27.05 -10.84
N GLY A 465 16.29 -27.36 -10.09
CA GLY A 465 17.51 -26.55 -10.05
C GLY A 465 17.80 -25.89 -8.70
N SER A 466 18.89 -25.12 -8.62
CA SER A 466 19.40 -24.58 -7.36
C SER A 466 18.57 -23.41 -6.79
N ASN A 467 17.81 -22.73 -7.64
CA ASN A 467 16.95 -21.59 -7.25
C ASN A 467 15.45 -21.95 -7.35
N ALA A 468 15.14 -23.24 -7.50
CA ALA A 468 13.77 -23.70 -7.65
C ALA A 468 12.99 -23.54 -6.35
N ILE A 469 11.71 -23.17 -6.47
CA ILE A 469 10.75 -23.18 -5.38
C ILE A 469 10.05 -24.54 -5.33
N VAL A 470 9.94 -25.10 -4.12
CA VAL A 470 9.35 -26.42 -3.89
C VAL A 470 8.39 -26.41 -2.70
N ASN A 471 7.45 -27.36 -2.69
CA ASN A 471 6.52 -27.63 -1.59
C ASN A 471 5.63 -26.45 -1.20
N VAL A 472 5.20 -25.65 -2.18
CA VAL A 472 4.24 -24.57 -1.95
C VAL A 472 2.82 -25.10 -2.01
N LYS A 473 1.97 -24.65 -1.09
CA LYS A 473 0.52 -24.81 -1.21
C LYS A 473 -0.07 -23.56 -1.81
N MET A 474 -0.64 -23.68 -3.01
CA MET A 474 -1.09 -22.53 -3.79
C MET A 474 -2.60 -22.37 -3.72
N TYR A 475 -3.04 -21.25 -3.18
CA TYR A 475 -4.43 -20.78 -3.15
C TYR A 475 -4.67 -19.72 -4.21
N ALA A 476 -5.93 -19.41 -4.48
CA ALA A 476 -6.33 -18.25 -5.26
C ALA A 476 -7.66 -17.69 -4.76
N TYR A 477 -7.86 -16.39 -4.93
CA TYR A 477 -9.17 -15.82 -4.72
C TYR A 477 -10.13 -16.24 -5.84
N PRO A 478 -11.42 -16.48 -5.53
CA PRO A 478 -12.48 -16.54 -6.53
C PRO A 478 -12.47 -15.29 -7.43
N GLN A 479 -12.73 -15.49 -8.73
CA GLN A 479 -12.58 -14.45 -9.76
C GLN A 479 -13.88 -13.75 -10.15
#